data_AF-A0A8J7XH53-F1
#
_entry.id   AF-A0A8J7XH53-F1
#
_cell.length_a   1.000
_cell.length_b   1.000
_cell.length_c   1.000
_cell.angle_alpha   90.00
_cell.angle_beta   90.00
_cell.angle_gamma   90.00
#
_symmetry.space_group_name_H-M   'P 1'
#
loop_
_entity.id
_entity.type
_entity.pdbx_description
1 polymer ?
#
loop_
_entity_poly.entity_id
_entity_poly.type
_entity_poly.pdbx_seq_one_letter_code
_entity_poly.pdbx_strand_id
1 'polypeptide(L)'
;RILLCILLLTPAVLGTREPRTDPQSQRIRLKYIGDCLAIQTPTRGMELDPLISLRLVPSSEQEWAVDYQEIKRYMRMYMPRTLEDHLENTDVVMLSNTAANYFRPDWIGWLADGVGEGQGMIMVGGYCSFGGYNYPDWGPNQIGTILPVETIIAGKKDFPFKLSPVDEDNPLLSVFDWERGPHFFALNTVELKQGASVLARSDPEDRLLMVYWDIGDGSVLAFMSTWGLPWGDELVRWEYFVDFSADMVYYSAGIGIPDPVIVHQIRVLFEEFHLAKGLVSSILEFVEMLGGRTTGVRDDFEAIVQRRSEAETHYVEQDYASCQQQMSVLVDEMNSLNEAAIRAKDAAFFWIYLTEWSAVTGTLMFSGYILYAVMFRRRLYREVSSTRTR
;
A
#
# COMPACT_ATOMS: atom_id res chain seq x y z
N ARG A 1 -33.96 -5.66 51.56
CA ARG A 1 -34.03 -5.17 50.17
C ARG A 1 -32.68 -4.54 49.86
N ILE A 2 -31.74 -5.35 49.41
CA ILE A 2 -30.39 -4.92 49.03
C ILE A 2 -30.43 -4.83 47.50
N LEU A 3 -30.37 -3.61 46.96
CA LEU A 3 -30.29 -3.38 45.53
C LEU A 3 -28.81 -3.56 45.13
N LEU A 4 -28.53 -4.62 44.38
CA LEU A 4 -27.20 -4.88 43.81
C LEU A 4 -27.08 -4.04 42.53
N CYS A 5 -26.38 -2.91 42.59
CA CYS A 5 -25.99 -2.17 41.40
C CYS A 5 -24.84 -2.92 40.72
N ILE A 6 -25.14 -3.59 39.61
CA ILE A 6 -24.13 -4.15 38.71
C ILE A 6 -23.48 -2.97 37.99
N LEU A 7 -22.27 -2.60 38.43
CA LEU A 7 -21.36 -1.76 37.65
C LEU A 7 -20.86 -2.61 36.47
N LEU A 8 -21.43 -2.39 35.29
CA LEU A 8 -20.81 -2.79 34.04
C LEU A 8 -19.59 -1.88 33.84
N LEU A 9 -18.41 -2.43 34.12
CA LEU A 9 -17.13 -1.87 33.69
C LEU A 9 -17.05 -1.99 32.17
N THR A 10 -17.58 -1.00 31.46
CA THR A 10 -17.19 -0.74 30.07
C THR A 10 -15.78 -0.17 30.10
N PRO A 11 -14.79 -0.75 29.39
CA PRO A 11 -13.52 -0.08 29.21
C PRO A 11 -13.79 1.26 28.52
N ALA A 12 -13.27 2.34 29.11
CA ALA A 12 -13.32 3.66 28.52
C ALA A 12 -12.48 3.64 27.24
N VAL A 13 -13.14 3.47 26.09
CA VAL A 13 -12.54 3.73 24.79
C VAL A 13 -12.40 5.25 24.70
N LEU A 14 -11.19 5.75 24.87
CA LEU A 14 -10.80 7.10 24.46
C LEU A 14 -10.80 7.14 22.92
N GLY A 15 -11.99 7.25 22.36
CA GLY A 15 -12.26 7.60 20.97
C GLY A 15 -13.49 8.51 21.00
N THR A 16 -13.28 9.82 20.96
CA THR A 16 -14.29 10.86 21.20
C THR A 16 -15.32 11.00 20.08
N ARG A 17 -15.16 10.30 18.96
CA ARG A 17 -16.04 10.37 17.78
C ARG A 17 -16.62 9.01 17.41
N GLU A 18 -17.78 9.01 16.76
CA GLU A 18 -18.35 7.78 16.22
C GLU A 18 -17.45 7.22 15.10
N PRO A 19 -17.12 5.90 15.14
CA PRO A 19 -16.37 5.27 14.07
C PRO A 19 -17.08 5.41 12.74
N ARG A 20 -16.34 5.75 11.68
CA ARG A 20 -16.87 5.79 10.31
C ARG A 20 -16.29 4.69 9.45
N THR A 21 -17.17 3.79 9.05
CA THR A 21 -16.92 2.71 8.11
C THR A 21 -18.11 2.59 7.17
N ASP A 22 -17.88 1.95 6.03
CA ASP A 22 -18.95 1.56 5.13
C ASP A 22 -19.93 0.59 5.83
N PRO A 23 -21.24 0.89 5.91
CA PRO A 23 -22.18 0.04 6.65
C PRO A 23 -22.26 -1.40 6.13
N GLN A 24 -21.96 -1.64 4.86
CA GLN A 24 -22.05 -2.96 4.24
C GLN A 24 -20.79 -3.78 4.46
N SER A 25 -19.62 -3.21 4.16
CA SER A 25 -18.34 -3.92 4.23
C SER A 25 -17.61 -3.76 5.57
N GLN A 26 -18.03 -2.81 6.41
CA GLN A 26 -17.37 -2.40 7.65
C GLN A 26 -15.91 -1.92 7.47
N ARG A 27 -15.52 -1.60 6.22
CA ARG A 27 -14.20 -1.05 5.87
C ARG A 27 -14.22 0.47 5.83
N ILE A 28 -13.08 1.09 6.13
CA ILE A 28 -12.85 2.53 5.97
C ILE A 28 -12.70 2.83 4.48
N ARG A 29 -13.56 3.66 3.92
CA ARG A 29 -13.42 4.15 2.53
C ARG A 29 -12.42 5.30 2.50
N LEU A 30 -11.15 4.96 2.30
CA LEU A 30 -10.05 5.91 2.23
C LEU A 30 -9.91 6.45 0.80
N LYS A 31 -9.99 7.77 0.65
CA LYS A 31 -9.64 8.47 -0.59
C LYS A 31 -8.27 9.12 -0.44
N TYR A 32 -7.25 8.51 -1.04
CA TYR A 32 -5.88 9.00 -1.02
C TYR A 32 -5.60 9.83 -2.29
N ILE A 33 -5.45 11.14 -2.11
CA ILE A 33 -5.24 12.14 -3.15
C ILE A 33 -3.82 12.71 -3.06
N GLY A 34 -3.04 12.59 -4.13
CA GLY A 34 -1.72 13.18 -4.22
C GLY A 34 -0.64 12.27 -4.80
N ASP A 35 0.44 12.09 -4.06
CA ASP A 35 1.62 11.28 -4.41
C ASP A 35 1.40 9.76 -4.37
N CYS A 36 0.16 9.28 -4.32
CA CYS A 36 -0.19 7.88 -4.07
C CYS A 36 0.31 6.83 -5.09
N LEU A 37 0.85 7.23 -6.25
CA LEU A 37 1.49 6.32 -7.21
C LEU A 37 3.00 6.24 -7.08
N ALA A 38 3.58 7.03 -6.17
CA ALA A 38 5.00 7.08 -6.00
C ALA A 38 5.53 5.85 -5.24
N ILE A 39 6.79 5.52 -5.48
CA ILE A 39 7.39 4.25 -5.03
C ILE A 39 7.47 4.18 -3.50
N GLN A 40 7.70 5.32 -2.84
CA GLN A 40 7.96 5.39 -1.41
C GLN A 40 6.73 5.91 -0.64
N THR A 41 5.59 5.26 -0.84
CA THR A 41 4.32 5.63 -0.21
C THR A 41 3.68 4.45 0.52
N PRO A 42 2.77 4.69 1.47
CA PRO A 42 2.10 3.61 2.19
C PRO A 42 1.01 2.92 1.37
N THR A 43 0.80 3.33 0.10
CA THR A 43 -0.25 2.82 -0.79
C THR A 43 -0.35 1.31 -0.81
N ARG A 44 0.80 0.62 -0.89
CA ARG A 44 0.81 -0.84 -0.95
C ARG A 44 0.35 -1.48 0.36
N GLY A 45 0.80 -0.95 1.49
CA GLY A 45 0.37 -1.41 2.80
C GLY A 45 -1.12 -1.20 3.01
N MET A 46 -1.62 -0.01 2.66
CA MET A 46 -3.04 0.35 2.74
C MET A 46 -3.92 -0.49 1.79
N GLU A 47 -3.42 -0.91 0.64
CA GLU A 47 -4.14 -1.81 -0.29
C GLU A 47 -4.29 -3.23 0.29
N LEU A 48 -3.30 -3.68 1.06
CA LEU A 48 -3.30 -5.01 1.67
C LEU A 48 -4.02 -5.06 3.02
N ASP A 49 -4.19 -3.92 3.69
CA ASP A 49 -4.88 -3.81 4.97
C ASP A 49 -6.39 -4.11 4.83
N PRO A 50 -6.93 -5.18 5.46
CA PRO A 50 -8.31 -5.58 5.24
C PRO A 50 -9.37 -4.57 5.71
N LEU A 51 -9.01 -3.66 6.62
CA LEU A 51 -9.93 -2.65 7.14
C LEU A 51 -10.02 -1.42 6.22
N ILE A 52 -9.12 -1.29 5.24
CA ILE A 52 -9.06 -0.13 4.34
C ILE A 52 -9.59 -0.51 2.94
N SER A 53 -10.59 0.23 2.48
CA SER A 53 -11.02 0.25 1.09
C SER A 53 -10.39 1.46 0.40
N LEU A 54 -9.25 1.26 -0.25
CA LEU A 54 -8.43 2.32 -0.84
C LEU A 54 -8.95 2.78 -2.21
N ARG A 55 -9.12 4.10 -2.39
CA ARG A 55 -9.33 4.76 -3.69
C ARG A 55 -8.24 5.80 -3.92
N LEU A 56 -7.51 5.65 -5.02
CA LEU A 56 -6.38 6.50 -5.37
C LEU A 56 -6.79 7.62 -6.33
N VAL A 57 -6.33 8.84 -6.06
CA VAL A 57 -6.46 10.00 -6.94
C VAL A 57 -5.07 10.60 -7.14
N PRO A 58 -4.33 10.19 -8.18
CA PRO A 58 -3.00 10.71 -8.44
C PRO A 58 -3.04 12.20 -8.77
N SER A 59 -2.40 13.03 -7.94
CA SER A 59 -2.40 14.49 -8.06
C SER A 59 -1.13 15.15 -7.51
N SER A 60 0.03 14.56 -7.77
CA SER A 60 1.33 15.15 -7.47
C SER A 60 2.27 15.02 -8.66
N GLU A 61 2.87 16.13 -9.09
CA GLU A 61 3.96 16.11 -10.11
C GLU A 61 5.29 15.67 -9.50
N GLN A 62 5.37 15.63 -8.17
CA GLN A 62 6.56 15.20 -7.45
C GLN A 62 6.64 13.66 -7.51
N GLU A 63 7.85 13.14 -7.57
CA GLU A 63 8.18 11.70 -7.74
C GLU A 63 7.96 11.10 -9.15
N TRP A 64 7.88 11.96 -10.18
CA TRP A 64 7.97 11.60 -11.62
C TRP A 64 6.94 10.59 -12.14
N ALA A 65 5.89 10.29 -11.37
CA ALA A 65 4.89 9.31 -11.75
C ALA A 65 3.88 9.86 -12.78
N VAL A 66 3.53 11.15 -12.69
CA VAL A 66 2.44 11.76 -13.47
C VAL A 66 2.71 13.24 -13.80
N ASP A 67 2.34 13.67 -15.01
CA ASP A 67 2.44 15.07 -15.44
C ASP A 67 1.18 15.90 -15.15
N TYR A 68 1.24 17.24 -15.29
CA TYR A 68 0.09 18.13 -15.07
C TYR A 68 -1.17 17.77 -15.89
N GLN A 69 -1.01 17.32 -17.13
CA GLN A 69 -2.16 16.98 -17.98
C GLN A 69 -2.79 15.66 -17.55
N GLU A 70 -1.98 14.71 -17.11
CA GLU A 70 -2.40 13.45 -16.51
C GLU A 70 -3.11 13.69 -15.19
N ILE A 71 -2.56 14.52 -14.29
CA ILE A 71 -3.23 14.93 -13.05
C ILE A 71 -4.62 15.48 -13.34
N LYS A 72 -4.74 16.41 -14.28
CA LYS A 72 -6.08 16.92 -14.66
C LYS A 72 -7.02 15.85 -15.20
N ARG A 73 -6.51 14.80 -15.86
CA ARG A 73 -7.33 13.65 -16.29
C ARG A 73 -7.76 12.81 -15.09
N TYR A 74 -6.83 12.46 -14.20
CA TYR A 74 -7.11 11.70 -12.98
C TYR A 74 -8.10 12.40 -12.07
N MET A 75 -7.91 13.69 -11.83
CA MET A 75 -8.86 14.51 -11.06
C MET A 75 -10.27 14.45 -11.68
N ARG A 76 -10.42 14.50 -13.02
CA ARG A 76 -11.73 14.36 -13.67
C ARG A 76 -12.34 12.96 -13.59
N MET A 77 -11.51 11.91 -13.52
CA MET A 77 -11.96 10.52 -13.52
C MET A 77 -12.33 10.04 -12.12
N TYR A 78 -11.58 10.44 -11.10
CA TYR A 78 -11.64 9.84 -9.76
C TYR A 78 -12.21 10.76 -8.69
N MET A 79 -12.20 12.09 -8.89
CA MET A 79 -12.90 12.98 -7.96
C MET A 79 -14.42 12.80 -8.08
N PRO A 80 -15.14 12.99 -6.96
CA PRO A 80 -16.59 12.87 -6.94
C PRO A 80 -17.24 13.86 -7.91
N ARG A 81 -18.46 13.53 -8.35
CA ARG A 81 -19.24 14.39 -9.26
C ARG A 81 -20.24 15.28 -8.51
N THR A 82 -20.60 14.90 -7.29
CA THR A 82 -21.51 15.63 -6.40
C THR A 82 -21.02 15.52 -4.95
N LEU A 83 -21.50 16.40 -4.08
CA LEU A 83 -21.28 16.29 -2.63
C LEU A 83 -21.84 14.97 -2.08
N GLU A 84 -23.05 14.58 -2.48
CA GLU A 84 -23.70 13.33 -2.06
C GLU A 84 -22.82 12.10 -2.37
N ASP A 85 -22.28 12.01 -3.59
CA ASP A 85 -21.36 10.93 -3.98
C ASP A 85 -20.10 10.90 -3.10
N HIS A 86 -19.59 12.07 -2.70
CA HIS A 86 -18.46 12.15 -1.77
C HIS A 86 -18.82 11.66 -0.37
N LEU A 87 -19.93 12.13 0.19
CA LEU A 87 -20.42 11.77 1.53
C LEU A 87 -20.74 10.27 1.62
N GLU A 88 -21.36 9.72 0.59
CA GLU A 88 -21.75 8.31 0.55
C GLU A 88 -20.58 7.36 0.33
N ASN A 89 -19.46 7.80 -0.25
CA ASN A 89 -18.37 6.90 -0.67
C ASN A 89 -17.01 7.21 -0.03
N THR A 90 -16.95 8.07 0.98
CA THR A 90 -15.70 8.46 1.64
C THR A 90 -15.91 8.52 3.14
N ASP A 91 -14.99 7.91 3.90
CA ASP A 91 -14.97 8.02 5.37
C ASP A 91 -13.75 8.84 5.81
N VAL A 92 -12.62 8.68 5.11
CA VAL A 92 -11.39 9.43 5.34
C VAL A 92 -10.81 9.93 4.02
N VAL A 93 -10.37 11.18 4.00
CA VAL A 93 -9.60 11.78 2.90
C VAL A 93 -8.16 11.95 3.34
N MET A 94 -7.21 11.48 2.55
CA MET A 94 -5.79 11.76 2.74
C MET A 94 -5.29 12.65 1.60
N LEU A 95 -4.84 13.85 1.94
CA LEU A 95 -4.15 14.77 1.04
C LEU A 95 -2.65 14.67 1.33
N SER A 96 -1.85 14.18 0.38
CA SER A 96 -0.39 14.11 0.53
C SER A 96 0.31 14.77 -0.64
N ASN A 97 1.19 15.72 -0.34
CA ASN A 97 2.06 16.39 -1.31
C ASN A 97 1.31 16.83 -2.59
N THR A 98 0.09 17.35 -2.45
CA THR A 98 -0.78 17.75 -3.58
C THR A 98 -1.13 19.23 -3.51
N ALA A 99 -1.13 19.91 -4.65
CA ALA A 99 -1.29 21.36 -4.72
C ALA A 99 -2.77 21.78 -4.87
N ALA A 100 -3.18 22.84 -4.17
CA ALA A 100 -4.56 23.32 -4.16
C ALA A 100 -5.12 23.67 -5.56
N ASN A 101 -4.26 24.12 -6.48
CA ASN A 101 -4.67 24.49 -7.86
C ASN A 101 -5.05 23.30 -8.75
N TYR A 102 -4.80 22.06 -8.34
CA TYR A 102 -5.31 20.89 -9.06
C TYR A 102 -6.80 20.66 -8.80
N PHE A 103 -7.35 21.29 -7.75
CA PHE A 103 -8.72 21.11 -7.31
C PHE A 103 -9.62 22.19 -7.88
N ARG A 104 -10.82 21.79 -8.29
CA ARG A 104 -11.91 22.74 -8.53
C ARG A 104 -12.41 23.28 -7.17
N PRO A 105 -12.89 24.53 -7.10
CA PRO A 105 -13.39 25.09 -5.85
C PRO A 105 -14.50 24.28 -5.18
N ASP A 106 -15.38 23.65 -5.96
CA ASP A 106 -16.43 22.77 -5.43
C ASP A 106 -15.88 21.51 -4.78
N TRP A 107 -14.81 20.90 -5.31
CA TRP A 107 -14.16 19.78 -4.64
C TRP A 107 -13.55 20.19 -3.31
N ILE A 108 -12.87 21.34 -3.23
CA ILE A 108 -12.34 21.86 -1.95
C ILE A 108 -13.48 22.03 -0.94
N GLY A 109 -14.61 22.60 -1.37
CA GLY A 109 -15.80 22.73 -0.55
C GLY A 109 -16.36 21.39 -0.08
N TRP A 110 -16.51 20.42 -0.98
CA TRP A 110 -17.07 19.12 -0.62
C TRP A 110 -16.19 18.35 0.37
N LEU A 111 -14.87 18.41 0.21
CA LEU A 111 -13.94 17.79 1.16
C LEU A 111 -14.06 18.44 2.55
N ALA A 112 -14.25 19.76 2.62
CA ALA A 112 -14.45 20.46 3.88
C ALA A 112 -15.83 20.16 4.51
N ASP A 113 -16.89 20.15 3.69
CA ASP A 113 -18.25 19.79 4.11
C ASP A 113 -18.29 18.34 4.63
N GLY A 114 -17.57 17.42 3.99
CA GLY A 114 -17.44 16.02 4.41
C GLY A 114 -16.88 15.88 5.82
N VAL A 115 -15.87 16.67 6.17
CA VAL A 115 -15.36 16.72 7.55
C VAL A 115 -16.43 17.23 8.52
N GLY A 116 -17.18 18.27 8.14
CA GLY A 116 -18.31 18.77 8.93
C GLY A 116 -19.42 17.73 9.18
N GLU A 117 -19.61 16.82 8.23
CA GLU A 117 -20.57 15.68 8.29
C GLU A 117 -19.98 14.42 8.95
N GLY A 118 -18.79 14.52 9.55
CA GLY A 118 -18.18 13.46 10.35
C GLY A 118 -17.01 12.71 9.71
N GLN A 119 -16.60 13.04 8.48
CA GLN A 119 -15.46 12.38 7.85
C GLN A 119 -14.13 12.76 8.53
N GLY A 120 -13.15 11.86 8.41
CA GLY A 120 -11.75 12.18 8.71
C GLY A 120 -11.06 12.86 7.55
N MET A 121 -10.10 13.74 7.87
CA MET A 121 -9.14 14.23 6.91
C MET A 121 -7.72 14.14 7.47
N ILE A 122 -6.78 13.73 6.63
CA ILE A 122 -5.36 13.72 6.91
C ILE A 122 -4.69 14.62 5.89
N MET A 123 -3.90 15.60 6.35
CA MET A 123 -2.96 16.32 5.48
C MET A 123 -1.54 15.92 5.84
N VAL A 124 -0.87 15.28 4.88
CA VAL A 124 0.53 14.91 4.95
C VAL A 124 1.35 15.99 4.26
N GLY A 125 2.50 16.30 4.85
CA GLY A 125 3.43 17.31 4.38
C GLY A 125 4.06 16.99 3.04
N GLY A 126 4.88 17.93 2.60
CA GLY A 126 5.55 17.88 1.31
C GLY A 126 5.69 19.28 0.71
N TYR A 127 6.25 19.34 -0.49
CA TYR A 127 6.45 20.60 -1.21
C TYR A 127 5.13 21.27 -1.59
N CYS A 128 4.08 20.51 -1.87
CA CYS A 128 2.80 21.05 -2.32
C CYS A 128 1.74 21.21 -1.20
N SER A 129 2.05 20.74 0.01
CA SER A 129 1.11 20.73 1.14
C SER A 129 1.20 21.99 2.00
N PHE A 130 0.18 22.22 2.83
CA PHE A 130 0.10 23.35 3.75
C PHE A 130 0.34 24.69 3.03
N GLY A 131 1.41 25.41 3.39
CA GLY A 131 1.77 26.70 2.81
C GLY A 131 2.36 26.66 1.41
N GLY A 132 2.70 25.47 0.90
CA GLY A 132 3.30 25.27 -0.43
C GLY A 132 4.69 25.90 -0.59
N TYR A 133 5.68 25.12 -1.03
CA TYR A 133 7.02 25.60 -1.39
C TYR A 133 7.16 25.68 -2.91
N ASN A 134 6.94 26.87 -3.47
CA ASN A 134 6.72 27.11 -4.92
C ASN A 134 5.39 26.54 -5.47
N TYR A 135 4.46 26.21 -4.58
CA TYR A 135 3.10 25.79 -4.90
C TYR A 135 2.09 26.69 -4.19
N PRO A 136 0.84 26.77 -4.67
CA PRO A 136 -0.21 27.54 -4.01
C PRO A 136 -0.48 27.08 -2.58
N ASP A 137 -0.67 28.04 -1.69
CA ASP A 137 -1.02 27.84 -0.29
C ASP A 137 -2.46 27.29 -0.14
N TRP A 138 -2.64 26.33 0.77
CA TRP A 138 -3.94 25.78 1.16
C TRP A 138 -4.70 26.69 2.14
N GLY A 139 -4.01 27.53 2.91
CA GLY A 139 -4.58 28.39 3.96
C GLY A 139 -5.77 29.25 3.52
N PRO A 140 -5.73 29.92 2.35
CA PRO A 140 -6.80 30.81 1.91
C PRO A 140 -8.12 30.13 1.52
N ASN A 141 -8.18 28.80 1.44
CA ASN A 141 -9.35 28.06 0.98
C ASN A 141 -10.06 27.30 2.12
N GLN A 142 -11.18 26.64 1.83
CA GLN A 142 -12.01 25.98 2.87
C GLN A 142 -11.29 24.86 3.62
N ILE A 143 -10.33 24.17 2.98
CA ILE A 143 -9.46 23.20 3.67
C ILE A 143 -8.57 23.93 4.68
N GLY A 144 -7.99 25.06 4.29
CA GLY A 144 -7.22 25.93 5.17
C GLY A 144 -7.97 26.31 6.44
N THR A 145 -9.28 26.57 6.36
CA THR A 145 -10.13 26.87 7.53
C THR A 145 -10.22 25.70 8.51
N ILE A 146 -10.37 24.47 8.02
CA ILE A 146 -10.57 23.27 8.87
C ILE A 146 -9.25 22.59 9.28
N LEU A 147 -8.11 22.96 8.71
CA LEU A 147 -6.80 22.45 9.16
C LEU A 147 -6.56 22.82 10.63
N PRO A 148 -5.92 21.95 11.43
CA PRO A 148 -5.61 22.21 12.85
C PRO A 148 -4.45 23.19 13.06
N VAL A 149 -3.94 23.75 11.97
CA VAL A 149 -2.78 24.64 11.93
C VAL A 149 -3.03 25.77 10.93
N GLU A 150 -2.41 26.92 11.17
CA GLU A 150 -2.30 28.01 10.20
C GLU A 150 -1.11 27.73 9.28
N THR A 151 -1.32 27.90 7.97
CA THR A 151 -0.26 27.70 6.99
C THR A 151 0.67 28.91 6.94
N ILE A 152 1.96 28.65 6.73
CA ILE A 152 2.94 29.68 6.44
C ILE A 152 3.41 29.49 5.00
N ILE A 153 3.19 30.50 4.15
CA ILE A 153 3.57 30.46 2.74
C ILE A 153 5.06 30.13 2.60
N ALA A 154 5.40 29.12 1.79
CA ALA A 154 6.76 28.61 1.62
C ALA A 154 7.45 28.20 2.95
N GLY A 155 6.67 27.93 4.00
CA GLY A 155 7.14 27.48 5.31
C GLY A 155 7.68 26.06 5.22
N LYS A 156 9.01 25.94 5.18
CA LYS A 156 9.73 24.67 5.16
C LYS A 156 11.02 24.80 5.96
N LYS A 157 11.38 23.72 6.66
CA LYS A 157 12.65 23.62 7.39
C LYS A 157 13.31 22.28 7.10
N ASP A 158 14.58 22.33 6.70
CA ASP A 158 15.44 21.17 6.46
C ASP A 158 16.39 20.96 7.64
N PHE A 159 16.29 19.81 8.30
CA PHE A 159 17.16 19.36 9.38
C PHE A 159 16.80 17.91 9.73
N PRO A 160 17.75 17.10 10.22
CA PRO A 160 17.44 15.78 10.76
C PRO A 160 16.72 15.91 12.10
N PHE A 161 15.63 15.17 12.28
CA PHE A 161 14.89 15.10 13.55
C PHE A 161 14.21 13.75 13.76
N LYS A 162 13.86 13.46 15.01
CA LYS A 162 12.95 12.35 15.36
C LYS A 162 11.58 12.90 15.76
N LEU A 163 10.58 12.05 15.65
CA LEU A 163 9.26 12.31 16.24
C LEU A 163 9.35 12.09 17.75
N SER A 164 8.87 13.07 18.52
CA SER A 164 8.75 13.02 19.96
C SER A 164 7.29 13.24 20.35
N PRO A 165 6.59 12.23 20.91
CA PRO A 165 5.21 12.38 21.38
C PRO A 165 5.11 13.46 22.46
N VAL A 166 4.10 14.32 22.34
CA VAL A 166 3.71 15.27 23.41
C VAL A 166 2.66 14.62 24.31
N ASP A 167 1.78 13.83 23.72
CA ASP A 167 0.78 13.02 24.39
C ASP A 167 1.22 11.54 24.32
N GLU A 168 1.99 11.10 25.33
CA GLU A 168 2.56 9.75 25.39
C GLU A 168 1.51 8.65 25.52
N ASP A 169 0.32 8.99 26.03
CA ASP A 169 -0.81 8.06 26.19
C ASP A 169 -1.70 7.99 24.94
N ASN A 170 -1.41 8.81 23.90
CA ASN A 170 -2.21 8.81 22.69
C ASN A 170 -2.05 7.49 21.94
N PRO A 171 -3.14 6.75 21.64
CA PRO A 171 -3.05 5.42 21.07
C PRO A 171 -2.40 5.38 19.67
N LEU A 172 -2.36 6.49 18.94
CA LEU A 172 -1.66 6.59 17.66
C LEU A 172 -0.12 6.57 17.82
N LEU A 173 0.40 6.99 18.98
CA LEU A 173 1.84 7.19 19.21
C LEU A 173 2.40 6.28 20.29
N SER A 174 1.62 5.97 21.33
CA SER A 174 2.04 5.19 22.49
C SER A 174 2.48 3.77 22.14
N VAL A 175 2.06 3.29 20.97
CA VAL A 175 2.30 1.94 20.47
C VAL A 175 3.71 1.74 19.90
N PHE A 176 4.43 2.83 19.57
CA PHE A 176 5.74 2.75 18.92
C PHE A 176 6.90 3.16 19.85
N ASP A 177 8.04 2.48 19.69
CA ASP A 177 9.31 2.89 20.30
C ASP A 177 9.98 3.99 19.45
N TRP A 178 9.65 5.25 19.76
CA TRP A 178 10.18 6.41 19.05
C TRP A 178 11.67 6.66 19.28
N GLU A 179 12.28 6.11 20.34
CA GLU A 179 13.74 6.19 20.52
C GLU A 179 14.46 5.41 19.40
N ARG A 180 13.88 4.29 18.96
CA ARG A 180 14.35 3.48 17.82
C ARG A 180 13.67 3.83 16.50
N GLY A 181 12.79 4.82 16.51
CA GLY A 181 12.08 5.31 15.34
C GLY A 181 12.99 5.99 14.30
N PRO A 182 12.45 6.22 13.09
CA PRO A 182 13.20 6.78 11.97
C PRO A 182 13.54 8.25 12.19
N HIS A 183 14.58 8.72 11.50
CA HIS A 183 14.75 10.16 11.30
C HIS A 183 13.90 10.66 10.14
N PHE A 184 13.54 11.93 10.25
CA PHE A 184 12.97 12.75 9.19
C PHE A 184 13.96 13.87 8.86
N PHE A 185 13.88 14.41 7.65
CA PHE A 185 14.88 15.35 7.14
C PHE A 185 14.32 16.73 6.79
N ALA A 186 12.99 16.85 6.71
CA ALA A 186 12.32 18.15 6.60
C ALA A 186 10.85 18.08 7.06
N LEU A 187 10.30 19.26 7.34
CA LEU A 187 8.90 19.46 7.68
C LEU A 187 8.38 20.80 7.13
N ASN A 188 7.08 20.87 6.92
CA ASN A 188 6.36 22.13 6.69
C ASN A 188 6.27 22.92 8.00
N THR A 189 6.59 24.22 7.95
CA THR A 189 6.46 25.11 9.10
C THR A 189 5.05 25.69 9.14
N VAL A 190 4.39 25.59 10.29
CA VAL A 190 2.99 25.97 10.51
C VAL A 190 2.83 26.56 11.92
N GLU A 191 1.71 27.24 12.18
CA GLU A 191 1.35 27.71 13.53
C GLU A 191 0.16 26.92 14.08
N LEU A 192 0.11 26.67 15.39
CA LEU A 192 -0.98 25.91 16.00
C LEU A 192 -2.26 26.75 16.04
N LYS A 193 -3.40 26.20 15.59
CA LYS A 193 -4.70 26.84 15.83
C LYS A 193 -5.22 26.59 17.24
N GLN A 194 -5.95 27.55 17.77
CA GLN A 194 -6.60 27.40 19.06
C GLN A 194 -7.63 26.26 19.02
N GLY A 195 -7.56 25.36 20.00
CA GLY A 195 -8.46 24.21 20.14
C GLY A 195 -7.94 22.92 19.50
N ALA A 196 -6.87 22.99 18.70
CA ALA A 196 -6.20 21.81 18.19
C ALA A 196 -5.23 21.21 19.24
N SER A 197 -5.09 19.89 19.22
CA SER A 197 -4.23 19.11 20.11
C SER A 197 -2.92 18.76 19.41
N VAL A 198 -1.79 19.10 20.03
CA VAL A 198 -0.48 18.69 19.52
C VAL A 198 -0.23 17.25 19.97
N LEU A 199 -0.09 16.33 19.02
CA LEU A 199 0.21 14.92 19.31
C LEU A 199 1.73 14.69 19.39
N ALA A 200 2.49 15.30 18.48
CA ALA A 200 3.93 15.12 18.44
C ALA A 200 4.68 16.36 17.93
N ARG A 201 5.94 16.47 18.35
CA ARG A 201 6.89 17.49 17.94
C ARG A 201 8.18 16.87 17.42
N SER A 202 9.01 17.67 16.78
CA SER A 202 10.35 17.26 16.35
C SER A 202 11.38 17.45 17.47
N ASP A 203 12.23 16.46 17.68
CA ASP A 203 13.44 16.55 18.50
C ASP A 203 14.66 16.67 17.57
N PRO A 204 15.53 17.70 17.69
CA PRO A 204 15.70 18.59 18.85
C PRO A 204 15.12 20.01 18.75
N GLU A 205 14.50 20.41 17.64
CA GLU A 205 14.06 21.82 17.42
C GLU A 205 12.65 22.15 17.97
N ASP A 206 11.96 21.23 18.64
CA ASP A 206 10.62 21.41 19.25
C ASP A 206 9.56 21.99 18.29
N ARG A 207 9.61 21.63 17.00
CA ARG A 207 8.64 22.12 16.00
C ARG A 207 7.42 21.21 15.93
N LEU A 208 6.26 21.77 15.61
CA LEU A 208 5.03 21.00 15.36
C LEU A 208 5.28 19.95 14.27
N LEU A 209 4.97 18.68 14.58
CA LEU A 209 5.12 17.58 13.63
C LEU A 209 3.80 16.85 13.39
N MET A 210 2.99 16.69 14.43
CA MET A 210 1.66 16.09 14.31
C MET A 210 0.65 16.81 15.19
N VAL A 211 -0.45 17.26 14.59
CA VAL A 211 -1.52 17.99 15.26
C VAL A 211 -2.86 17.42 14.84
N TYR A 212 -3.75 17.22 15.81
CA TYR A 212 -5.08 16.66 15.62
C TYR A 212 -6.15 17.64 16.09
N TRP A 213 -7.29 17.66 15.42
CA TRP A 213 -8.42 18.49 15.82
C TRP A 213 -9.74 17.80 15.51
N ASP A 214 -10.54 17.59 16.56
CA ASP A 214 -11.96 17.25 16.43
C ASP A 214 -12.72 18.52 16.02
N ILE A 215 -13.39 18.47 14.87
CA ILE A 215 -14.13 19.59 14.30
C ILE A 215 -15.54 19.15 13.90
N GLY A 216 -16.54 19.63 14.64
CA GLY A 216 -17.89 19.11 14.53
C GLY A 216 -17.92 17.63 14.88
N ASP A 217 -18.48 16.81 14.00
CA ASP A 217 -18.52 15.35 14.15
C ASP A 217 -17.31 14.66 13.50
N GLY A 218 -16.47 15.41 12.78
CA GLY A 218 -15.31 14.90 12.05
C GLY A 218 -13.99 15.23 12.72
N SER A 219 -12.89 14.90 12.04
CA SER A 219 -11.55 15.22 12.56
C SER A 219 -10.55 15.52 11.47
N VAL A 220 -9.54 16.31 11.80
CA VAL A 220 -8.41 16.61 10.92
C VAL A 220 -7.08 16.31 11.61
N LEU A 221 -6.28 15.46 10.99
CA LEU A 221 -4.91 15.14 11.37
C LEU A 221 -3.94 15.82 10.40
N ALA A 222 -3.06 16.68 10.91
CA ALA A 222 -1.96 17.27 10.15
C ALA A 222 -0.65 16.59 10.55
N PHE A 223 0.05 16.01 9.57
CA PHE A 223 1.40 15.47 9.72
C PHE A 223 2.35 16.28 8.84
N MET A 224 3.27 17.03 9.44
CA MET A 224 4.03 18.08 8.76
C MET A 224 5.23 17.57 7.96
N SER A 225 5.58 16.28 8.06
CA SER A 225 6.58 15.63 7.20
C SER A 225 5.89 14.80 6.10
N THR A 226 6.66 14.12 5.26
CA THR A 226 6.14 13.31 4.15
C THR A 226 6.67 11.88 4.21
N TRP A 227 6.19 11.01 3.31
CA TRP A 227 6.52 9.59 3.30
C TRP A 227 7.96 9.32 2.85
N GLY A 228 8.26 9.58 1.57
CA GLY A 228 9.50 9.16 0.93
C GLY A 228 10.54 10.26 0.81
N LEU A 229 11.36 10.14 -0.23
CA LEU A 229 12.48 11.04 -0.48
C LEU A 229 12.01 12.48 -0.81
N PRO A 230 12.74 13.51 -0.34
CA PRO A 230 13.92 13.43 0.51
C PRO A 230 13.60 13.48 2.02
N TRP A 231 12.34 13.62 2.46
CA TRP A 231 12.05 14.00 3.85
C TRP A 231 11.89 12.80 4.79
N GLY A 232 11.40 11.66 4.30
CA GLY A 232 11.12 10.47 5.10
C GLY A 232 11.81 9.21 4.58
N ASP A 233 13.01 9.31 3.98
CA ASP A 233 13.74 8.14 3.46
C ASP A 233 13.99 7.05 4.51
N GLU A 234 14.19 7.40 5.79
CA GLU A 234 14.26 6.41 6.87
C GLU A 234 12.86 5.93 7.30
N LEU A 235 11.83 6.78 7.24
CA LEU A 235 10.45 6.41 7.57
C LEU A 235 9.97 5.25 6.69
N VAL A 236 10.13 5.33 5.37
CA VAL A 236 9.66 4.28 4.44
C VAL A 236 10.41 2.95 4.55
N ARG A 237 11.56 2.94 5.25
CA ARG A 237 12.36 1.74 5.53
C ARG A 237 12.11 1.19 6.93
N TRP A 238 11.35 1.90 7.74
CA TRP A 238 11.04 1.50 9.10
C TRP A 238 10.08 0.32 9.10
N GLU A 239 10.31 -0.64 9.99
CA GLU A 239 9.52 -1.88 10.05
C GLU A 239 8.03 -1.61 10.30
N TYR A 240 7.70 -0.56 11.06
CA TYR A 240 6.33 -0.16 11.38
C TYR A 240 5.78 0.93 10.45
N PHE A 241 6.38 1.17 9.28
CA PHE A 241 5.93 2.23 8.36
C PHE A 241 4.47 2.04 7.92
N VAL A 242 4.12 0.82 7.50
CA VAL A 242 2.75 0.48 7.11
C VAL A 242 1.82 0.60 8.30
N ASP A 243 2.27 0.19 9.48
CA ASP A 243 1.47 0.26 10.70
C ASP A 243 1.13 1.71 11.06
N PHE A 244 2.15 2.55 11.20
CA PHE A 244 1.99 3.96 11.51
C PHE A 244 1.07 4.68 10.51
N SER A 245 1.24 4.43 9.21
CA SER A 245 0.45 5.10 8.17
C SER A 245 -1.00 4.61 8.10
N ALA A 246 -1.27 3.32 8.33
CA ALA A 246 -2.63 2.78 8.42
C ALA A 246 -3.31 3.22 9.72
N ASP A 247 -2.57 3.29 10.83
CA ASP A 247 -3.11 3.71 12.12
C ASP A 247 -3.50 5.20 12.11
N MET A 248 -2.81 6.05 11.35
CA MET A 248 -3.27 7.42 11.07
C MET A 248 -4.66 7.44 10.42
N VAL A 249 -4.95 6.48 9.53
CA VAL A 249 -6.25 6.33 8.87
C VAL A 249 -7.29 5.83 9.87
N TYR A 250 -6.96 4.84 10.70
CA TYR A 250 -7.86 4.29 11.72
C TYR A 250 -8.22 5.37 12.75
N TYR A 251 -7.22 6.08 13.26
CA TYR A 251 -7.38 7.19 14.19
C TYR A 251 -8.28 8.28 13.60
N SER A 252 -8.00 8.65 12.34
CA SER A 252 -8.82 9.64 11.61
C SER A 252 -10.17 9.09 11.17
N ALA A 253 -10.42 7.78 11.28
CA ALA A 253 -11.73 7.15 11.09
C ALA A 253 -12.51 7.03 12.41
N GLY A 254 -11.87 7.27 13.56
CA GLY A 254 -12.46 7.07 14.88
C GLY A 254 -12.46 5.59 15.30
N ILE A 255 -11.65 4.76 14.64
CA ILE A 255 -11.45 3.36 15.00
C ILE A 255 -10.33 3.29 16.03
N GLY A 256 -10.52 2.45 17.06
CA GLY A 256 -9.49 2.19 18.05
C GLY A 256 -8.22 1.61 17.42
N ILE A 257 -7.05 2.08 17.86
CA ILE A 257 -5.78 1.56 17.37
C ILE A 257 -5.51 0.21 18.04
N PRO A 258 -5.30 -0.86 17.26
CA PRO A 258 -5.05 -2.19 17.79
C PRO A 258 -3.61 -2.33 18.33
N ASP A 259 -3.32 -3.45 18.97
CA ASP A 259 -1.95 -3.74 19.42
C ASP A 259 -1.00 -3.81 18.20
N PRO A 260 0.05 -2.97 18.16
CA PRO A 260 0.94 -2.85 17.01
C PRO A 260 1.67 -4.17 16.73
N VAL A 261 2.01 -4.96 17.76
CA VAL A 261 2.77 -6.20 17.59
C VAL A 261 1.92 -7.25 16.90
N ILE A 262 0.66 -7.37 17.32
CA ILE A 262 -0.27 -8.35 16.74
C ILE A 262 -0.60 -7.97 15.30
N VAL A 263 -0.93 -6.70 15.07
CA VAL A 263 -1.35 -6.26 13.73
C VAL A 263 -0.18 -6.22 12.75
N HIS A 264 1.01 -5.83 13.20
CA HIS A 264 2.23 -5.93 12.38
C HIS A 264 2.46 -7.38 11.90
N GLN A 265 2.37 -8.36 12.80
CA GLN A 265 2.50 -9.78 12.44
C GLN A 265 1.45 -10.21 11.42
N ILE A 266 0.19 -9.77 11.58
CA ILE A 266 -0.88 -10.10 10.63
C ILE A 266 -0.65 -9.43 9.26
N ARG A 267 -0.23 -8.16 9.24
CA ARG A 267 0.10 -7.43 8.01
C ARG A 267 1.25 -8.11 7.25
N VAL A 268 2.28 -8.57 7.96
CA VAL A 268 3.37 -9.39 7.38
C VAL A 268 2.81 -10.68 6.77
N LEU A 269 1.93 -11.40 7.46
CA LEU A 269 1.31 -12.62 6.91
C LEU A 269 0.48 -12.34 5.65
N PHE A 270 -0.25 -11.22 5.60
CA PHE A 270 -0.98 -10.81 4.40
C PHE A 270 -0.05 -10.48 3.24
N GLU A 271 1.07 -9.82 3.50
CA GLU A 271 2.08 -9.53 2.48
C GLU A 271 2.74 -10.81 1.97
N GLU A 272 3.18 -11.70 2.86
CA GLU A 272 3.76 -13.00 2.52
C GLU A 272 2.80 -13.84 1.67
N PHE A 273 1.54 -13.95 2.10
CA PHE A 273 0.50 -14.63 1.35
C PHE A 273 0.33 -14.01 -0.04
N HIS A 274 0.30 -12.68 -0.14
CA HIS A 274 0.13 -12.00 -1.42
C HIS A 274 1.30 -12.29 -2.38
N LEU A 275 2.54 -12.22 -1.89
CA LEU A 275 3.74 -12.50 -2.68
C LEU A 275 3.76 -13.95 -3.17
N ALA A 276 3.48 -14.90 -2.26
CA ALA A 276 3.41 -16.32 -2.59
C ALA A 276 2.29 -16.61 -3.60
N LYS A 277 1.11 -16.01 -3.43
CA LYS A 277 -0.01 -16.09 -4.38
C LYS A 277 0.40 -15.62 -5.78
N GLY A 278 1.08 -14.47 -5.87
CA GLY A 278 1.55 -13.93 -7.14
C GLY A 278 2.55 -14.85 -7.84
N LEU A 279 3.49 -15.43 -7.09
CA LEU A 279 4.46 -16.37 -7.62
C LEU A 279 3.80 -17.66 -8.14
N VAL A 280 2.87 -18.25 -7.36
CA VAL A 280 2.12 -19.43 -7.79
C VAL A 280 1.33 -19.15 -9.07
N SER A 281 0.58 -18.04 -9.12
CA SER A 281 -0.18 -17.65 -10.30
C SER A 281 0.72 -17.53 -11.54
N SER A 282 1.87 -16.85 -11.41
CA SER A 282 2.81 -16.67 -12.50
C SER A 282 3.41 -17.99 -13.00
N ILE A 283 3.74 -18.91 -12.08
CA ILE A 283 4.26 -20.24 -12.45
C ILE A 283 3.19 -21.06 -13.17
N LEU A 284 1.95 -21.05 -12.68
CA LEU A 284 0.85 -21.79 -13.30
C LEU A 284 0.57 -21.29 -14.71
N GLU A 285 0.47 -19.97 -14.90
CA GLU A 285 0.31 -19.34 -16.22
C GLU A 285 1.46 -19.72 -17.17
N PHE A 286 2.70 -19.73 -16.67
CA PHE A 286 3.86 -20.14 -17.45
C PHE A 286 3.79 -21.61 -17.89
N VAL A 287 3.40 -22.52 -16.99
CA VAL A 287 3.27 -23.96 -17.31
C VAL A 287 2.14 -24.19 -18.31
N GLU A 288 1.02 -23.51 -18.16
CA GLU A 288 -0.13 -23.58 -19.08
C GLU A 288 0.23 -23.06 -20.47
N MET A 289 0.98 -21.96 -20.56
CA MET A 289 1.50 -21.43 -21.83
C MET A 289 2.37 -22.45 -22.58
N LEU A 290 3.08 -23.33 -21.86
CA LEU A 290 3.88 -24.41 -22.43
C LEU A 290 3.07 -25.69 -22.74
N GLY A 291 1.76 -25.67 -22.53
CA GLY A 291 0.87 -26.82 -22.74
C GLY A 291 0.92 -27.87 -21.62
N GLY A 292 1.46 -27.52 -20.45
CA GLY A 292 1.46 -28.37 -19.26
C GLY A 292 0.07 -28.45 -18.61
N ARG A 293 -0.18 -29.53 -17.86
CA ARG A 293 -1.43 -29.72 -17.11
C ARG A 293 -1.28 -29.25 -15.66
N THR A 294 -2.06 -28.26 -15.26
CA THR A 294 -2.03 -27.61 -13.94
C THR A 294 -3.30 -27.82 -13.10
N THR A 295 -4.31 -28.52 -13.62
CA THR A 295 -5.68 -28.56 -13.05
C THR A 295 -5.74 -28.82 -11.54
N GLY A 296 -4.96 -29.78 -11.01
CA GLY A 296 -5.01 -30.06 -9.55
C GLY A 296 -4.44 -28.93 -8.70
N VAL A 297 -3.33 -28.33 -9.12
CA VAL A 297 -2.69 -27.20 -8.41
C VAL A 297 -3.55 -25.94 -8.52
N ARG A 298 -4.30 -25.80 -9.63
CA ARG A 298 -5.26 -24.70 -9.84
C ARG A 298 -6.45 -24.78 -8.88
N ASP A 299 -7.04 -25.95 -8.72
CA ASP A 299 -8.20 -26.14 -7.83
C ASP A 299 -7.81 -25.84 -6.37
N ASP A 300 -6.65 -26.33 -5.93
CA ASP A 300 -6.11 -26.04 -4.60
C ASP A 300 -5.80 -24.55 -4.41
N PHE A 301 -5.22 -23.90 -5.42
CA PHE A 301 -4.97 -22.46 -5.43
C PHE A 301 -6.25 -21.65 -5.19
N GLU A 302 -7.30 -21.94 -5.96
CA GLU A 302 -8.58 -21.23 -5.87
C GLU A 302 -9.25 -21.44 -4.50
N ALA A 303 -9.16 -22.66 -3.94
CA ALA A 303 -9.68 -22.97 -2.61
C ALA A 303 -8.95 -22.22 -1.48
N ILE A 304 -7.61 -22.09 -1.56
CA ILE A 304 -6.81 -21.33 -0.59
C ILE A 304 -7.13 -19.83 -0.70
N VAL A 305 -7.20 -19.30 -1.93
CA VAL A 305 -7.52 -17.88 -2.16
C VAL A 305 -8.91 -17.53 -1.64
N GLN A 306 -9.90 -18.42 -1.78
CA GLN A 306 -11.23 -18.19 -1.24
C GLN A 306 -11.23 -18.09 0.29
N ARG A 307 -10.50 -18.98 0.98
CA ARG A 307 -10.39 -18.96 2.46
C ARG A 307 -9.69 -17.72 3.02
N ARG A 308 -8.89 -17.01 2.21
CA ARG A 308 -8.33 -15.70 2.61
C ARG A 308 -9.42 -14.69 2.97
N SER A 309 -10.55 -14.69 2.26
CA SER A 309 -11.64 -13.74 2.51
C SER A 309 -12.29 -13.91 3.89
N GLU A 310 -12.29 -15.14 4.43
CA GLU A 310 -12.76 -15.43 5.78
C GLU A 310 -11.79 -14.84 6.83
N ALA A 311 -10.48 -14.95 6.60
CA ALA A 311 -9.47 -14.34 7.47
C ALA A 311 -9.54 -12.80 7.47
N GLU A 312 -9.83 -12.19 6.31
CA GLU A 312 -10.09 -10.75 6.21
C GLU A 312 -11.32 -10.33 7.04
N THR A 313 -12.35 -11.19 7.11
CA THR A 313 -13.56 -10.90 7.90
C THR A 313 -13.23 -10.83 9.38
N HIS A 314 -12.44 -11.77 9.91
CA HIS A 314 -11.94 -11.71 11.29
C HIS A 314 -11.14 -10.44 11.58
N TYR A 315 -10.32 -9.98 10.62
CA TYR A 315 -9.58 -8.73 10.78
C TYR A 315 -10.51 -7.51 10.87
N VAL A 316 -11.52 -7.44 9.99
CA VAL A 316 -12.50 -6.34 9.97
C VAL A 316 -13.33 -6.31 11.26
N GLU A 317 -13.67 -7.49 11.79
CA GLU A 317 -14.35 -7.64 13.08
C GLU A 317 -13.43 -7.41 14.30
N GLN A 318 -12.15 -7.09 14.07
CA GLN A 318 -11.11 -6.90 15.07
C GLN A 318 -10.81 -8.15 15.92
N ASP A 319 -11.16 -9.34 15.43
CA ASP A 319 -10.73 -10.63 15.96
C ASP A 319 -9.33 -10.98 15.40
N TYR A 320 -8.34 -10.24 15.86
CA TYR A 320 -6.96 -10.38 15.40
C TYR A 320 -6.36 -11.75 15.72
N ALA A 321 -6.76 -12.38 16.83
CA ALA A 321 -6.25 -13.71 17.20
C ALA A 321 -6.68 -14.79 16.20
N SER A 322 -7.97 -14.82 15.84
CA SER A 322 -8.47 -15.75 14.82
C SER A 322 -7.90 -15.44 13.44
N CYS A 323 -7.80 -14.15 13.09
CA CYS A 323 -7.19 -13.72 11.83
C CYS A 323 -5.74 -14.22 11.70
N GLN A 324 -4.92 -14.00 12.74
CA GLN A 324 -3.53 -14.42 12.75
C GLN A 324 -3.39 -15.94 12.59
N GLN A 325 -4.16 -16.71 13.37
CA GLN A 325 -4.12 -18.17 13.31
C GLN A 325 -4.49 -18.67 11.90
N GLN A 326 -5.55 -18.13 11.32
CA GLN A 326 -5.99 -18.55 9.98
C GLN A 326 -4.99 -18.14 8.90
N MET A 327 -4.47 -16.91 8.96
CA MET A 327 -3.48 -16.44 7.98
C MET A 327 -2.18 -17.24 8.05
N SER A 328 -1.71 -17.62 9.23
CA SER A 328 -0.53 -18.48 9.38
C SER A 328 -0.72 -19.82 8.64
N VAL A 329 -1.89 -20.46 8.80
CA VAL A 329 -2.20 -21.71 8.09
C VAL A 329 -2.26 -21.50 6.58
N LEU A 330 -2.87 -20.40 6.12
CA LEU A 330 -2.99 -20.10 4.69
C LEU A 330 -1.63 -19.82 4.03
N VAL A 331 -0.70 -19.16 4.74
CA VAL A 331 0.67 -18.94 4.27
C VAL A 331 1.41 -20.27 4.11
N ASP A 332 1.32 -21.17 5.09
CA ASP A 332 1.96 -22.50 5.03
C ASP A 332 1.41 -23.36 3.88
N GLU A 333 0.09 -23.33 3.67
CA GLU A 333 -0.57 -24.02 2.56
C GLU A 333 -0.16 -23.42 1.20
N MET A 334 -0.10 -22.09 1.09
CA MET A 334 0.34 -21.41 -0.14
C MET A 334 1.81 -21.71 -0.45
N ASN A 335 2.67 -21.78 0.57
CA ASN A 335 4.07 -22.18 0.41
C ASN A 335 4.20 -23.62 -0.08
N SER A 336 3.41 -24.54 0.49
CA SER A 336 3.35 -25.94 0.03
C SER A 336 2.87 -26.04 -1.43
N LEU A 337 1.90 -25.20 -1.81
CA LEU A 337 1.41 -25.09 -3.18
C LEU A 337 2.46 -24.52 -4.14
N ASN A 338 3.26 -23.56 -3.68
CA ASN A 338 4.38 -23.01 -4.44
C ASN A 338 5.41 -24.10 -4.78
N GLU A 339 5.75 -24.98 -3.84
CA GLU A 339 6.59 -26.14 -4.15
C GLU A 339 5.96 -27.06 -5.20
N ALA A 340 4.65 -27.28 -5.13
CA ALA A 340 3.93 -28.09 -6.12
C ALA A 340 3.95 -27.45 -7.51
N ALA A 341 3.77 -26.13 -7.59
CA ALA A 341 3.86 -25.36 -8.83
C ALA A 341 5.28 -25.44 -9.43
N ILE A 342 6.34 -25.34 -8.60
CA ILE A 342 7.72 -25.52 -9.05
C ILE A 342 7.94 -26.93 -9.62
N ARG A 343 7.43 -27.98 -8.97
CA ARG A 343 7.51 -29.35 -9.51
C ARG A 343 6.79 -29.49 -10.86
N ALA A 344 5.64 -28.85 -11.04
CA ALA A 344 4.93 -28.84 -12.32
C ALA A 344 5.74 -28.12 -13.41
N LYS A 345 6.38 -27.00 -13.07
CA LYS A 345 7.30 -26.28 -13.95
C LYS A 345 8.49 -27.12 -14.37
N ASP A 346 9.14 -27.82 -13.44
CA ASP A 346 10.29 -28.67 -13.74
C ASP A 346 9.90 -29.85 -14.64
N ALA A 347 8.71 -30.42 -14.44
CA ALA A 347 8.17 -31.45 -15.32
C ALA A 347 7.91 -30.94 -16.75
N ALA A 348 7.41 -29.70 -16.91
CA ALA A 348 7.24 -29.09 -18.22
C ALA A 348 8.60 -28.86 -18.92
N PHE A 349 9.59 -28.32 -18.19
CA PHE A 349 10.94 -28.12 -18.73
C PHE A 349 11.62 -29.42 -19.15
N PHE A 350 11.43 -30.50 -18.40
CA PHE A 350 11.99 -31.80 -18.77
C PHE A 350 11.58 -32.22 -20.19
N TRP A 351 10.30 -32.08 -20.54
CA TRP A 351 9.81 -32.44 -21.87
C TRP A 351 10.34 -31.52 -22.96
N ILE A 352 10.45 -30.22 -22.68
CA ILE A 352 11.06 -29.27 -23.61
C ILE A 352 12.51 -29.68 -23.89
N TYR A 353 13.32 -29.86 -22.85
CA TYR A 353 14.72 -30.27 -23.01
C TYR A 353 14.86 -31.61 -23.72
N LEU A 354 13.97 -32.57 -23.44
CA LEU A 354 13.99 -33.87 -24.12
C LEU A 354 13.68 -33.73 -25.61
N THR A 355 12.69 -32.92 -25.99
CA THR A 355 12.34 -32.68 -27.40
C THR A 355 13.45 -31.93 -28.13
N GLU A 356 14.03 -30.89 -27.51
CA GLU A 356 15.18 -30.16 -28.04
C GLU A 356 16.39 -31.08 -28.23
N TRP A 357 16.74 -31.86 -27.20
CA TRP A 357 17.85 -32.79 -27.27
C TRP A 357 17.64 -33.84 -28.37
N SER A 358 16.41 -34.36 -28.51
CA SER A 358 16.06 -35.30 -29.57
C SER A 358 16.14 -34.66 -30.96
N ALA A 359 15.70 -33.41 -31.12
CA ALA A 359 15.75 -32.67 -32.38
C ALA A 359 17.19 -32.35 -32.80
N VAL A 360 18.03 -31.89 -31.87
CA VAL A 360 19.44 -31.59 -32.10
C VAL A 360 20.20 -32.87 -32.43
N THR A 361 20.02 -33.93 -31.63
CA THR A 361 20.68 -35.23 -31.86
C THR A 361 20.22 -35.86 -33.16
N GLY A 362 18.92 -35.82 -33.46
CA GLY A 362 18.36 -36.31 -34.72
C GLY A 362 18.93 -35.59 -35.94
N THR A 363 19.03 -34.26 -35.88
CA THR A 363 19.60 -33.44 -36.96
C THR A 363 21.09 -33.69 -37.13
N LEU A 364 21.85 -33.85 -36.04
CA LEU A 364 23.26 -34.22 -36.08
C LEU A 364 23.46 -35.61 -36.70
N MET A 365 22.68 -36.61 -36.28
CA MET A 365 22.78 -37.97 -36.83
C MET A 365 22.39 -38.00 -38.31
N PHE A 366 21.34 -37.29 -38.71
CA PHE A 366 20.88 -37.24 -40.10
C PHE A 366 21.90 -36.54 -41.01
N SER A 367 22.39 -35.37 -40.60
CA SER A 367 23.42 -34.64 -41.34
C SER A 367 24.73 -35.45 -41.42
N GLY A 368 25.16 -36.06 -40.31
CA GLY A 368 26.32 -36.95 -40.26
C GLY A 368 26.16 -38.18 -41.16
N TYR A 369 24.97 -38.80 -41.19
CA TYR A 369 24.68 -39.93 -42.08
C TYR A 369 24.73 -39.52 -43.56
N ILE A 370 24.15 -38.37 -43.93
CA ILE A 370 24.24 -37.84 -45.29
C ILE A 370 25.72 -37.67 -45.67
N LEU A 371 26.51 -37.04 -44.80
CA LEU A 371 27.92 -36.75 -45.04
C LEU A 371 28.73 -38.04 -45.20
N TYR A 372 28.50 -39.04 -44.34
CA TYR A 372 29.09 -40.38 -44.46
C TYR A 372 28.68 -41.11 -45.75
N ALA A 373 27.38 -41.08 -46.11
CA ALA A 373 26.87 -41.73 -47.32
C ALA A 373 27.48 -41.13 -48.59
N VAL A 374 27.68 -39.82 -48.60
CA VAL A 374 28.29 -39.07 -49.70
C VAL A 374 29.80 -39.32 -49.77
N MET A 375 30.54 -39.14 -48.67
CA MET A 375 32.01 -39.16 -48.68
C MET A 375 32.61 -40.57 -48.62
N PHE A 376 32.07 -41.44 -47.77
CA PHE A 376 32.67 -42.75 -47.47
C PHE A 376 32.06 -43.88 -48.29
N ARG A 377 30.72 -43.95 -48.34
CA ARG A 377 30.04 -44.89 -49.25
C ARG A 377 30.12 -44.47 -50.71
N ARG A 378 30.60 -43.26 -51.00
CA ARG A 378 30.86 -42.71 -52.34
C ARG A 378 29.66 -42.89 -53.28
N ARG A 379 28.44 -42.79 -52.76
CA ARG A 379 27.23 -43.07 -53.56
C ARG A 379 27.02 -42.06 -54.69
N LEU A 380 27.60 -40.87 -54.55
CA LEU A 380 27.54 -39.75 -55.50
C LEU A 380 28.90 -39.40 -56.13
N TYR A 381 30.01 -39.93 -55.62
CA TYR A 381 31.36 -39.65 -56.13
C TYR A 381 31.95 -40.91 -56.78
N ARG A 382 32.22 -40.86 -58.09
CA ARG A 382 32.92 -41.93 -58.82
C ARG A 382 34.41 -41.95 -58.44
N GLU A 383 34.99 -43.14 -58.35
CA GLU A 383 36.43 -43.30 -58.13
C GLU A 383 37.24 -42.55 -59.19
N VAL A 384 38.20 -41.73 -58.72
CA VAL A 384 39.16 -41.08 -59.59
C VAL A 384 40.13 -42.16 -60.08
N SER A 385 40.09 -42.45 -61.38
CA SER A 385 41.01 -43.36 -62.06
C SER A 385 42.45 -43.06 -61.66
N SER A 386 43.14 -44.02 -61.07
CA SER A 386 44.55 -43.89 -60.71
C SER A 386 45.38 -43.61 -61.97
N THR A 387 46.01 -42.45 -62.05
CA THR A 387 46.97 -42.15 -63.11
C THR A 387 48.22 -42.97 -62.87
N ARG A 388 48.41 -44.02 -63.67
CA ARG A 388 49.62 -44.84 -63.67
C ARG A 388 50.75 -43.99 -64.27
N THR A 389 51.66 -43.49 -63.44
CA THR A 389 52.90 -42.85 -63.89
C THR A 389 53.74 -43.88 -64.65
N ARG A 390 54.18 -43.48 -65.85
CA ARG A 390 55.08 -44.26 -66.72
C ARG A 390 56.42 -43.57 -66.79
#